data_AF-A0A260M6H1-F1
#
_entry.id   AF-A0A260M6H1-F1
#
_cell.length_a   1.000
_cell.length_b   1.000
_cell.length_c   1.000
_cell.angle_alpha   90.00
_cell.angle_beta   90.00
_cell.angle_gamma   90.00
#
_symmetry.space_group_name_H-M   'P 1'
#
loop_
_entity.id
_entity.type
_entity.pdbx_description
1 polymer ?
#
loop_
_entity_poly.entity_id
_entity_poly.type
_entity_poly.pdbx_seq_one_letter_code
_entity_poly.pdbx_strand_id
1 'polypeptide(L)'
;MANRRTTAGLAGPIVLLYLGYFASVPIIQAFVRGLFEPQLNWAEIGWGETIVFAFMVVAGLIACVTAIRILVDSPRFPGIVATSGSSIGRKIDSVAVTLIGFAVVVFSLMGEGLALGFFAPIVIGWLCVNTIRNYRSLSKSGRAATVQ
;
A
#
# COMPACT_ATOMS: atom_id res chain seq x y z
N MET A 1 12.05 -36.24 5.63
CA MET A 1 10.72 -35.65 5.86
C MET A 1 10.61 -34.38 5.02
N ALA A 2 9.89 -34.45 3.89
CA ALA A 2 9.72 -33.33 2.98
C ALA A 2 8.77 -32.29 3.60
N ASN A 3 9.30 -31.12 3.94
CA ASN A 3 8.53 -30.00 4.44
C ASN A 3 7.70 -29.42 3.27
N ARG A 4 6.54 -30.03 2.98
CA ARG A 4 5.49 -29.41 2.17
C ARG A 4 4.95 -28.22 2.95
N ARG A 5 5.70 -27.11 2.95
CA ARG A 5 5.07 -25.79 3.06
C ARG A 5 4.21 -25.67 1.83
N THR A 6 2.92 -25.96 1.97
CA THR A 6 1.87 -25.49 1.07
C THR A 6 2.22 -24.06 0.70
N THR A 7 2.66 -23.87 -0.53
CA THR A 7 3.22 -22.61 -0.98
C THR A 7 2.06 -21.64 -1.08
N ALA A 8 1.84 -20.85 -0.03
CA ALA A 8 0.73 -19.93 0.07
C ALA A 8 0.63 -19.09 -1.22
N GLY A 9 -0.50 -19.18 -1.90
CA GLY A 9 -0.76 -18.46 -3.14
C GLY A 9 -0.83 -16.95 -2.88
N LEU A 10 -0.46 -16.15 -3.89
CA LEU A 10 -0.60 -14.69 -3.83
C LEU A 10 -2.07 -14.23 -3.81
N ALA A 11 -3.00 -15.10 -4.24
CA ALA A 11 -4.42 -14.77 -4.36
C ALA A 11 -5.04 -14.30 -3.03
N GLY A 12 -4.76 -14.96 -1.90
CA GLY A 12 -5.32 -14.58 -0.60
C GLY A 12 -4.94 -13.15 -0.18
N PRO A 13 -3.63 -12.82 -0.12
CA PRO A 13 -3.19 -11.45 0.17
C PRO A 13 -3.67 -10.41 -0.84
N ILE A 14 -3.74 -10.75 -2.13
CA ILE A 14 -4.28 -9.84 -3.15
C ILE A 14 -5.75 -9.55 -2.89
N VAL A 15 -6.59 -10.58 -2.69
CA VAL A 15 -8.02 -10.40 -2.39
C VAL A 15 -8.21 -9.57 -1.12
N LEU A 16 -7.40 -9.82 -0.08
CA LEU A 16 -7.45 -9.05 1.17
C LEU A 16 -7.07 -7.58 0.95
N LEU A 17 -6.10 -7.30 0.08
CA LEU A 17 -5.71 -5.94 -0.29
C LEU A 17 -6.85 -5.20 -1.00
N TYR A 18 -7.52 -5.87 -1.93
CA TYR A 18 -8.68 -5.31 -2.64
C TYR A 18 -9.86 -5.03 -1.71
N LEU A 19 -10.21 -6.01 -0.86
CA LEU A 19 -11.27 -5.86 0.13
C LEU A 19 -10.95 -4.71 1.09
N GLY A 20 -9.72 -4.67 1.59
CA GLY A 20 -9.27 -3.60 2.49
C GLY A 20 -9.33 -2.23 1.84
N TYR A 21 -8.88 -2.11 0.59
CA TYR A 21 -8.91 -0.87 -0.17
C TYR A 21 -10.33 -0.36 -0.34
N PHE A 22 -11.24 -1.19 -0.87
CA PHE A 22 -12.61 -0.78 -1.13
C PHE A 22 -13.41 -0.49 0.15
N ALA A 23 -13.10 -1.19 1.24
CA ALA A 23 -13.73 -0.94 2.54
C ALA A 23 -13.25 0.34 3.24
N SER A 24 -12.12 0.94 2.83
CA SER A 24 -11.50 2.07 3.56
C SER A 24 -11.24 3.30 2.71
N VAL A 25 -10.53 3.17 1.59
CA VAL A 25 -10.00 4.31 0.83
C VAL A 25 -11.09 5.21 0.23
N PRO A 26 -12.15 4.68 -0.42
CA PRO A 26 -13.23 5.53 -0.94
C PRO A 26 -13.94 6.32 0.16
N ILE A 27 -14.12 5.73 1.34
CA ILE A 27 -14.80 6.38 2.48
C ILE A 27 -13.91 7.46 3.07
N ILE A 28 -12.61 7.20 3.23
CA ILE A 28 -11.65 8.22 3.66
C ILE A 28 -11.63 9.38 2.64
N GLN A 29 -11.61 9.07 1.35
CA GLN A 29 -11.61 10.08 0.29
C GLN A 29 -12.90 10.92 0.31
N ALA A 30 -14.06 10.29 0.48
CA ALA A 30 -15.34 10.98 0.62
C ALA A 30 -15.37 11.86 1.88
N PHE A 31 -14.85 11.37 3.01
CA PHE A 31 -14.77 12.12 4.25
C PHE A 31 -13.86 13.34 4.12
N VAL A 32 -12.67 13.17 3.52
CA VAL A 32 -11.72 14.26 3.27
C VAL A 32 -12.34 15.30 2.33
N ARG A 33 -12.99 14.87 1.22
CA ARG A 33 -13.70 15.81 0.33
C ARG A 33 -14.80 16.55 1.08
N GLY A 34 -15.59 15.83 1.87
CA GLY A 34 -16.66 16.41 2.66
C GLY A 34 -16.19 17.42 3.70
N LEU A 35 -15.01 17.21 4.31
CA LEU A 35 -14.40 18.17 5.25
C LEU A 35 -14.09 19.53 4.60
N PHE A 36 -13.85 19.53 3.29
CA PHE A 36 -13.55 20.74 2.52
C PHE A 36 -14.74 21.25 1.69
N GLU A 37 -15.90 20.57 1.76
CA GLU A 37 -17.13 21.00 1.10
C GLU A 37 -18.02 21.82 2.07
N PRO A 38 -18.22 23.13 1.82
CA PRO A 38 -18.93 24.01 2.74
C PRO A 38 -20.44 23.76 2.85
N GLN A 39 -21.00 22.82 2.06
CA GLN A 39 -22.44 22.52 2.02
C GLN A 39 -22.84 21.26 2.78
N LEU A 40 -21.89 20.50 3.32
CA LEU A 40 -22.19 19.27 4.05
C LEU A 40 -22.62 19.56 5.49
N ASN A 41 -23.92 19.38 5.76
CA ASN A 41 -24.49 19.54 7.08
C ASN A 41 -24.19 18.29 7.93
N TRP A 42 -23.03 18.27 8.59
CA TRP A 42 -22.60 17.17 9.47
C TRP A 42 -23.59 16.83 10.59
N ALA A 43 -24.54 17.71 10.90
CA ALA A 43 -25.60 17.49 11.88
C ALA A 43 -26.69 16.50 11.39
N GLU A 44 -26.82 16.28 10.08
CA GLU A 44 -27.82 15.37 9.49
C GLU A 44 -27.31 13.93 9.33
N ILE A 45 -26.00 13.71 9.43
CA ILE A 45 -25.41 12.36 9.34
C ILE A 45 -25.66 11.63 10.66
N GLY A 46 -26.59 10.68 10.65
CA GLY A 46 -26.95 9.90 11.82
C GLY A 46 -25.75 9.17 12.43
N TRP A 47 -25.54 9.33 13.73
CA TRP A 47 -24.42 8.74 14.49
C TRP A 47 -24.27 7.22 14.29
N GLY A 48 -25.37 6.50 14.06
CA GLY A 48 -25.35 5.05 13.84
C GLY A 48 -24.62 4.64 12.54
N GLU A 49 -24.82 5.37 11.45
CA GLU A 49 -24.17 5.07 10.16
C GLU A 49 -22.69 5.43 10.20
N THR A 50 -22.35 6.58 10.80
CA THR A 50 -20.96 7.02 10.98
C THR A 50 -20.12 5.99 11.75
N ILE A 51 -20.68 5.37 12.79
CA ILE A 51 -19.98 4.34 13.57
C ILE A 51 -19.70 3.11 12.71
N VAL A 52 -20.67 2.64 11.93
CA VAL A 52 -20.48 1.48 11.04
C VAL A 52 -19.42 1.77 9.98
N PHE A 53 -19.45 2.96 9.37
CA PHE A 53 -18.43 3.38 8.42
C PHE A 53 -17.04 3.47 9.07
N ALA A 54 -16.93 3.99 10.29
CA ALA A 54 -15.67 4.04 11.02
C ALA A 54 -15.10 2.64 11.27
N PHE A 55 -15.92 1.69 11.72
CA PHE A 55 -15.49 0.29 11.89
C PHE A 55 -15.06 -0.34 10.57
N MET A 56 -15.80 -0.09 9.49
CA MET A 56 -15.47 -0.63 8.17
C MET A 56 -14.15 -0.07 7.65
N VAL A 57 -13.90 1.23 7.83
CA VAL A 57 -12.63 1.87 7.50
C VAL A 57 -11.49 1.27 8.30
N VAL A 58 -11.64 1.12 9.62
CA VAL A 58 -10.60 0.54 10.48
C VAL A 58 -10.30 -0.90 10.08
N ALA A 59 -11.33 -1.73 9.89
CA ALA A 59 -11.17 -3.12 9.43
C ALA A 59 -10.51 -3.18 8.04
N GLY A 60 -10.91 -2.30 7.13
CA GLY A 60 -10.33 -2.20 5.79
C GLY A 60 -8.85 -1.83 5.81
N LEU A 61 -8.46 -0.87 6.65
CA LEU A 61 -7.06 -0.49 6.84
C LEU A 61 -6.24 -1.65 7.44
N ILE A 62 -6.79 -2.37 8.42
CA ILE A 62 -6.14 -3.56 9.00
C ILE A 62 -5.95 -4.64 7.93
N ALA A 63 -6.94 -4.87 7.08
CA ALA A 63 -6.86 -5.81 5.97
C ALA A 63 -5.75 -5.39 4.97
N CYS A 64 -5.68 -4.12 4.59
CA CYS A 64 -4.60 -3.58 3.75
C CYS A 64 -3.22 -3.79 4.38
N VAL A 65 -3.04 -3.43 5.66
CA VAL A 65 -1.76 -3.58 6.37
C VAL A 65 -1.36 -5.05 6.44
N THR A 66 -2.32 -5.94 6.72
CA THR A 66 -2.08 -7.39 6.82
C THR A 66 -1.69 -7.96 5.45
N ALA A 67 -2.41 -7.59 4.40
CA ALA A 67 -2.09 -7.97 3.03
C ALA A 67 -0.69 -7.50 2.63
N ILE A 68 -0.35 -6.24 2.88
CA ILE A 68 0.97 -5.68 2.59
C ILE A 68 2.05 -6.43 3.35
N ARG A 69 1.87 -6.73 4.65
CA ARG A 69 2.85 -7.51 5.42
C ARG A 69 3.13 -8.87 4.79
N ILE A 70 2.09 -9.60 4.42
CA ILE A 70 2.24 -10.91 3.76
C ILE A 70 2.92 -10.78 2.40
N LEU A 71 2.55 -9.75 1.61
CA LEU A 71 3.13 -9.50 0.29
C LEU A 71 4.60 -9.07 0.38
N VAL A 72 4.97 -8.26 1.37
CA VAL A 72 6.36 -7.84 1.61
C VAL A 72 7.27 -9.04 1.78
N ASP A 73 6.85 -10.02 2.58
CA ASP A 73 7.67 -11.19 2.91
C ASP A 73 7.59 -12.30 1.84
N SER A 74 6.69 -12.18 0.85
CA SER A 74 6.53 -13.16 -0.22
C SER A 74 7.54 -12.98 -1.35
N PRO A 75 8.44 -13.95 -1.62
CA PRO A 75 9.41 -13.85 -2.73
C PRO A 75 8.75 -13.89 -4.11
N ARG A 76 7.48 -14.32 -4.20
CA ARG A 76 6.72 -14.41 -5.44
C ARG A 76 6.10 -13.09 -5.87
N PHE A 77 5.91 -12.16 -4.93
CA PHE A 77 5.33 -10.87 -5.26
C PHE A 77 6.39 -9.99 -5.93
N PRO A 78 6.16 -9.52 -7.18
CA PRO A 78 7.16 -8.81 -7.95
C PRO A 78 7.53 -7.49 -7.28
N GLY A 79 8.79 -7.12 -7.36
CA GLY A 79 9.27 -5.86 -6.80
C GLY A 79 10.65 -5.49 -7.30
N ILE A 80 10.96 -4.20 -7.26
CA ILE A 80 12.26 -3.65 -7.63
C ILE A 80 12.98 -3.32 -6.33
N VAL A 81 13.88 -4.22 -5.92
CA VAL A 81 14.64 -4.10 -4.68
C VAL A 81 16.12 -3.96 -4.99
N ALA A 82 16.75 -2.93 -4.44
CA ALA A 82 18.20 -2.83 -4.42
C ALA A 82 18.75 -3.47 -3.14
N THR A 83 19.66 -4.44 -3.28
CA THR A 83 20.37 -5.07 -2.16
C THR A 83 21.53 -4.20 -1.67
N SER A 84 22.07 -4.48 -0.48
CA SER A 84 23.23 -3.76 0.07
C SER A 84 24.44 -3.75 -0.89
N GLY A 85 24.70 -4.89 -1.54
CA GLY A 85 25.75 -5.05 -2.56
C GLY A 85 25.38 -4.55 -3.96
N SER A 86 24.19 -3.99 -4.16
CA SER A 86 23.82 -3.39 -5.45
C SER A 86 24.63 -2.11 -5.71
N SER A 87 24.95 -1.86 -6.98
CA SER A 87 25.59 -0.61 -7.40
C SER A 87 24.77 0.62 -7.00
N ILE A 88 25.44 1.77 -6.85
CA ILE A 88 24.78 3.04 -6.53
C ILE A 88 23.70 3.36 -7.57
N GLY A 89 23.98 3.16 -8.86
CA GLY A 89 23.00 3.33 -9.94
C GLY A 89 21.75 2.47 -9.72
N ARG A 90 21.91 1.19 -9.37
CA ARG A 90 20.77 0.30 -9.10
C ARG A 90 19.94 0.72 -7.88
N LYS A 91 20.58 1.28 -6.85
CA LYS A 91 19.88 1.86 -5.68
C LYS A 91 19.06 3.08 -6.11
N ILE A 92 19.64 3.99 -6.89
CA ILE A 92 18.94 5.16 -7.44
C ILE A 92 17.75 4.73 -8.29
N ASP A 93 17.92 3.77 -9.21
CA ASP A 93 16.84 3.26 -10.06
C ASP A 93 15.68 2.72 -9.24
N SER A 94 15.97 1.93 -8.19
CA SER A 94 14.92 1.34 -7.34
C SER A 94 14.08 2.39 -6.62
N VAL A 95 14.72 3.46 -6.14
CA VAL A 95 14.06 4.58 -5.48
C VAL A 95 13.30 5.43 -6.51
N ALA A 96 13.93 5.75 -7.63
CA ALA A 96 13.34 6.55 -8.70
C ALA A 96 12.08 5.91 -9.27
N VAL A 97 12.10 4.60 -9.58
CA VAL A 97 10.91 3.90 -10.09
C VAL A 97 9.78 3.89 -9.04
N THR A 98 10.13 3.74 -7.75
CA THR A 98 9.14 3.79 -6.67
C THR A 98 8.54 5.20 -6.55
N LEU A 99 9.35 6.25 -6.65
CA LEU A 99 8.89 7.65 -6.62
C LEU A 99 8.00 8.00 -7.83
N ILE A 100 8.38 7.56 -9.03
CA ILE A 100 7.57 7.74 -10.24
C ILE A 100 6.20 7.06 -10.04
N GLY A 101 6.17 5.84 -9.51
CA GLY A 101 4.90 5.17 -9.25
C GLY A 101 4.06 5.89 -8.19
N PHE A 102 4.65 6.47 -7.15
CA PHE A 102 3.92 7.35 -6.22
C PHE A 102 3.35 8.58 -6.92
N ALA A 103 4.12 9.25 -7.78
CA ALA A 103 3.64 10.38 -8.54
C ALA A 103 2.42 9.98 -9.41
N VAL A 104 2.49 8.85 -10.11
CA VAL A 104 1.37 8.32 -10.90
C VAL A 104 0.13 8.10 -10.03
N VAL A 105 0.27 7.46 -8.86
CA VAL A 105 -0.85 7.25 -7.93
C VAL A 105 -1.45 8.57 -7.47
N VAL A 106 -0.62 9.55 -7.07
CA VAL A 106 -1.09 10.86 -6.61
C VAL A 106 -1.83 11.59 -7.74
N PHE A 107 -1.27 11.65 -8.95
CA PHE A 107 -1.93 12.26 -10.09
C PHE A 107 -3.27 11.59 -10.43
N SER A 108 -3.32 10.25 -10.41
CA SER A 108 -4.55 9.48 -10.63
C SER A 108 -5.61 9.69 -9.55
N LEU A 109 -5.21 10.03 -8.32
CA LEU A 109 -6.14 10.31 -7.22
C LEU A 109 -6.59 11.78 -7.18
N MET A 110 -5.79 12.70 -7.74
CA MET A 110 -6.06 14.15 -7.76
C MET A 110 -6.81 14.65 -9.00
N GLY A 111 -6.75 13.94 -10.14
CA GLY A 111 -7.39 14.38 -11.40
C GLY A 111 -8.41 13.40 -11.98
N GLU A 112 -9.18 13.84 -12.98
CA GLU A 112 -10.04 13.02 -13.86
C GLU A 112 -9.22 12.12 -14.84
N GLY A 113 -7.90 12.03 -14.68
CA GLY A 113 -6.98 11.38 -15.61
C GLY A 113 -6.47 10.02 -15.13
N LEU A 114 -6.74 8.98 -15.94
CA LEU A 114 -6.46 7.56 -15.72
C LEU A 114 -6.79 7.14 -14.28
N ALA A 115 -8.08 6.96 -14.03
CA ALA A 115 -8.55 6.22 -12.87
C ALA A 115 -7.82 4.88 -12.85
N LEU A 116 -6.78 4.76 -12.02
CA LEU A 116 -6.15 3.48 -11.71
C LEU A 116 -7.23 2.45 -11.38
N GLY A 117 -8.38 2.90 -10.86
CA GLY A 117 -9.63 2.15 -10.89
C GLY A 117 -9.43 0.81 -10.20
N PHE A 118 -9.70 -0.27 -10.94
CA PHE A 118 -9.45 -1.63 -10.44
C PHE A 118 -7.97 -1.93 -10.16
N PHE A 119 -7.01 -1.29 -10.82
CA PHE A 119 -5.58 -1.49 -10.59
C PHE A 119 -5.02 -0.71 -9.39
N ALA A 120 -5.76 0.28 -8.86
CA ALA A 120 -5.27 1.11 -7.75
C ALA A 120 -4.78 0.30 -6.54
N PRO A 121 -5.50 -0.73 -6.05
CA PRO A 121 -5.05 -1.51 -4.90
C PRO A 121 -3.72 -2.21 -5.16
N ILE A 122 -3.54 -2.80 -6.35
CA ILE A 122 -2.31 -3.52 -6.71
C ILE A 122 -1.14 -2.57 -6.82
N VAL A 123 -1.31 -1.43 -7.52
CA VAL A 123 -0.23 -0.46 -7.71
C VAL A 123 0.20 0.14 -6.37
N ILE A 124 -0.77 0.52 -5.52
CA ILE A 124 -0.50 1.02 -4.17
C ILE A 124 0.20 -0.04 -3.33
N GLY A 125 -0.31 -1.28 -3.32
CA GLY A 125 0.31 -2.39 -2.62
C GLY A 125 1.73 -2.66 -3.10
N TRP A 126 1.98 -2.59 -4.40
CA TRP A 126 3.31 -2.75 -5.00
C TRP A 126 4.28 -1.67 -4.55
N LEU A 127 3.85 -0.40 -4.51
CA LEU A 127 4.65 0.71 -4.01
C LEU A 127 4.97 0.56 -2.52
N CYS A 128 3.98 0.19 -1.69
CA CYS A 128 4.19 -0.06 -0.28
C CYS A 128 5.21 -1.19 -0.06
N VAL A 129 5.08 -2.29 -0.82
CA VAL A 129 5.99 -3.43 -0.73
C VAL A 129 7.41 -3.04 -1.14
N ASN A 130 7.59 -2.35 -2.27
CA ASN A 130 8.92 -1.89 -2.71
C ASN A 130 9.55 -0.93 -1.72
N THR A 131 8.78 0.03 -1.20
CA THR A 131 9.25 0.99 -0.20
C THR A 131 9.77 0.25 1.04
N ILE A 132 9.00 -0.70 1.59
CA ILE A 132 9.40 -1.46 2.77
C ILE A 132 10.63 -2.32 2.48
N ARG A 133 10.67 -3.01 1.33
CA ARG A 133 11.81 -3.86 0.95
C ARG A 133 13.09 -3.05 0.76
N ASN A 134 13.02 -1.91 0.05
CA ASN A 134 14.15 -1.02 -0.15
C ASN A 134 14.61 -0.40 1.17
N TYR A 135 13.69 0.05 2.02
CA TYR A 135 14.02 0.56 3.35
C TYR A 135 14.74 -0.50 4.21
N ARG A 136 14.20 -1.72 4.31
CA ARG A 136 14.83 -2.82 5.07
C ARG A 136 16.22 -3.17 4.54
N SER A 137 16.38 -3.20 3.21
CA SER A 137 17.64 -3.52 2.55
C SER A 137 18.72 -2.46 2.79
N LEU A 138 18.37 -1.18 2.59
CA LEU A 138 19.30 -0.07 2.73
C LEU A 138 19.64 0.23 4.20
N SER A 139 18.67 0.12 5.12
CA SER A 139 18.89 0.29 6.56
C SER A 139 19.85 -0.76 7.13
N LYS A 140 19.73 -2.03 6.70
CA LYS A 140 20.68 -3.09 7.09
C LYS A 140 22.09 -2.83 6.56
N SER A 141 22.21 -2.25 5.36
CA SER A 141 23.50 -1.83 4.79
C SER A 141 24.18 -0.75 5.63
N GLY A 142 23.42 0.24 6.11
CA GLY A 142 23.95 1.31 6.96
C GLY A 142 24.44 0.82 8.32
N ARG A 143 23.72 -0.14 8.93
CA ARG A 143 24.11 -0.78 10.20
C ARG A 143 25.37 -1.63 10.09
N ALA A 144 25.56 -2.35 8.99
CA ALA A 144 26.78 -3.14 8.78
C ALA A 144 28.02 -2.24 8.58
N ALA A 145 27.84 -1.06 7.98
CA ALA A 145 28.92 -0.09 7.76
C ALA A 145 29.32 0.71 9.02
N THR A 146 28.49 0.73 10.07
CA THR A 146 28.77 1.45 11.34
C THR A 146 29.40 0.57 12.42
N VAL A 147 29.52 -0.75 12.17
CA VAL A 147 30.09 -1.74 13.11
C VAL A 147 31.53 -2.13 12.71
N GLN A 148 32.07 -1.52 11.65
CA GLN A 148 33.49 -1.55 11.28
C GLN A 148 34.17 -0.26 11.70
#